data_AF-V5H6T1-F1
#
_entry.id   AF-V5H6T1-F1
#
_cell.length_a   1.000
_cell.length_b   1.000
_cell.length_c   1.000
_cell.angle_alpha   90.00
_cell.angle_beta   90.00
_cell.angle_gamma   90.00
#
_symmetry.space_group_name_H-M   'P 1'
#
loop_
_entity.id
_entity.type
_entity.pdbx_description
1 polymer ?
#
loop_
_entity_poly.entity_id
_entity_poly.type
_entity_poly.pdbx_seq_one_letter_code
_entity_poly.pdbx_strand_id
1 'polypeptide(L)'
;MAHWSGNFVRVLRNYRAFPFLLACALHPHLGQIRRHALQVLTSAYSSRNCRIPMSTLSQWLHCTDKEARDICLSYNVPLENSEVKFLKGTGDFSARQVPSVLDPYLKQALSRIDVAAVLTQDARTAS
;
A
#
# COMPACT_ATOMS: atom_id res chain seq x y z
N MET A 1 2.13 17.73 1.15
CA MET A 1 1.63 17.10 -0.09
C MET A 1 2.78 16.50 -0.88
N ALA A 2 3.20 15.26 -0.58
CA ALA A 2 4.34 14.60 -1.23
C ALA A 2 3.96 13.29 -1.95
N HIS A 3 2.66 13.08 -2.23
CA HIS A 3 2.15 11.87 -2.86
C HIS A 3 2.21 11.86 -4.40
N TRP A 4 2.64 12.96 -5.01
CA TRP A 4 2.59 13.17 -6.47
C TRP A 4 3.92 12.91 -7.20
N SER A 5 5.00 12.55 -6.50
CA SER A 5 6.33 12.40 -7.13
C SER A 5 6.67 10.96 -7.57
N GLY A 6 5.67 10.11 -7.87
CA GLY A 6 5.91 8.72 -8.31
C GLY A 6 6.64 7.84 -7.29
N ASN A 7 6.78 8.30 -6.05
CA ASN A 7 7.64 7.68 -5.05
C ASN A 7 6.86 6.74 -4.10
N PHE A 8 5.75 6.19 -4.58
CA PHE A 8 4.92 5.24 -3.83
C PHE A 8 5.73 4.03 -3.40
N VAL A 9 6.67 3.56 -4.24
CA VAL A 9 7.56 2.45 -3.92
C VAL A 9 8.42 2.77 -2.70
N ARG A 10 9.03 3.95 -2.59
CA ARG A 10 9.84 4.27 -1.40
C ARG A 10 8.99 4.43 -0.15
N VAL A 11 7.78 5.00 -0.25
CA VAL A 11 6.90 5.13 0.93
C VAL A 11 6.48 3.74 1.41
N LEU A 12 5.99 2.89 0.51
CA LEU A 12 5.56 1.54 0.80
C LEU A 12 6.71 0.67 1.34
N ARG A 13 7.92 0.81 0.77
CA ARG A 13 9.11 0.08 1.21
C ARG A 13 9.56 0.47 2.61
N ASN A 14 9.57 1.76 2.93
CA ASN A 14 10.11 2.27 4.19
C ASN A 14 9.06 2.39 5.30
N TYR A 15 7.79 2.14 4.99
CA TYR A 15 6.69 2.27 5.96
C TYR A 15 6.97 1.55 7.29
N ARG A 16 7.49 0.32 7.22
CA ARG A 16 7.82 -0.50 8.39
C ARG A 16 9.11 -0.08 9.11
N ALA A 17 9.86 0.87 8.57
CA ALA A 17 11.06 1.42 9.18
C ALA A 17 10.81 2.78 9.84
N PHE A 18 9.62 3.38 9.68
CA PHE A 18 9.29 4.64 10.34
C PHE A 18 9.07 4.47 11.84
N PRO A 19 9.27 5.55 12.63
CA PRO A 19 8.82 5.61 14.01
C PRO A 19 7.34 5.21 14.11
N PHE A 20 6.98 4.49 15.18
CA PHE A 20 5.66 3.85 15.30
C PHE A 20 4.49 4.81 15.07
N LEU A 21 4.52 6.01 15.67
CA LEU A 21 3.45 7.01 15.46
C LEU A 21 3.35 7.49 14.02
N LEU A 22 4.48 7.65 13.33
CA LEU A 22 4.49 8.03 11.92
C LEU A 22 3.96 6.90 11.04
N ALA A 23 4.29 5.65 11.36
CA ALA A 23 3.69 4.49 10.71
C ALA A 23 2.17 4.43 10.97
N CYS A 24 1.70 4.64 12.20
CA CYS A 24 0.28 4.73 12.51
C CYS A 24 -0.43 5.85 11.71
N ALA A 25 0.19 7.02 11.58
CA ALA A 25 -0.36 8.13 10.81
C ALA A 25 -0.40 7.84 9.30
N LEU A 26 0.56 7.07 8.78
CA LEU A 26 0.61 6.69 7.36
C LEU A 26 -0.31 5.52 7.01
N HIS A 27 -0.62 4.63 7.97
CA HIS A 27 -1.40 3.41 7.74
C HIS A 27 -2.71 3.62 6.96
N PRO A 28 -3.57 4.60 7.30
CA PRO A 28 -4.84 4.81 6.59
C PRO A 28 -4.65 5.19 5.12
N HIS A 29 -3.52 5.83 4.80
CA HIS A 29 -3.19 6.27 3.46
C HIS A 29 -2.63 5.15 2.59
N LEU A 30 -2.09 4.07 3.15
CA LEU A 30 -1.43 3.01 2.38
C LEU A 30 -2.31 2.41 1.28
N GLY A 31 -3.60 2.21 1.52
CA GLY A 31 -4.49 1.71 0.47
C GLY A 31 -4.72 2.72 -0.66
N GLN A 32 -4.73 4.02 -0.38
CA GLN A 32 -4.80 5.07 -1.41
C GLN A 32 -3.53 5.07 -2.26
N ILE A 33 -2.37 4.86 -1.62
CA ILE A 33 -1.07 4.76 -2.27
C ILE A 33 -1.02 3.55 -3.18
N ARG A 34 -1.46 2.38 -2.69
CA ARG A 34 -1.52 1.14 -3.47
C ARG A 34 -2.51 1.25 -4.63
N ARG A 35 -3.67 1.88 -4.43
CA ARG A 35 -4.63 2.19 -5.51
C ARG A 35 -3.98 3.04 -6.60
N HIS A 36 -3.32 4.13 -6.21
CA HIS A 36 -2.66 5.00 -7.17
C HIS A 36 -1.52 4.28 -7.90
N ALA A 37 -0.71 3.49 -7.18
CA ALA A 37 0.31 2.64 -7.78
C ALA A 37 -0.29 1.68 -8.81
N LEU A 38 -1.39 0.99 -8.46
CA LEU A 38 -2.07 0.08 -9.38
C LEU A 38 -2.61 0.79 -10.62
N GLN A 39 -3.19 1.99 -10.46
CA GLN A 39 -3.65 2.82 -11.58
C GLN A 39 -2.49 3.17 -12.53
N VAL A 40 -1.35 3.59 -11.98
CA VAL A 40 -0.14 3.89 -12.76
C VAL A 40 0.35 2.64 -13.49
N LEU A 41 0.45 1.49 -12.79
CA LEU A 41 0.87 0.22 -13.37
C LEU A 41 -0.07 -0.23 -14.51
N THR A 42 -1.38 -0.12 -14.32
CA THR A 42 -2.37 -0.45 -15.37
C THR A 42 -2.13 0.37 -16.63
N SER A 43 -1.83 1.66 -16.49
CA SER A 43 -1.54 2.52 -17.63
C SER A 43 -0.17 2.25 -18.27
N ALA A 44 0.87 2.04 -17.45
CA ALA A 44 2.26 1.88 -17.90
C ALA A 44 2.52 0.52 -18.56
N TYR A 45 1.90 -0.54 -18.05
CA TYR A 45 2.04 -1.92 -18.54
C TYR A 45 0.85 -2.38 -19.37
N SER A 46 -0.02 -1.47 -19.80
CA SER A 46 -1.19 -1.79 -20.63
C SER A 46 -0.78 -2.44 -21.95
N SER A 47 -0.86 -3.77 -22.04
CA SER A 47 -0.57 -4.54 -23.25
C SER A 47 -1.29 -5.87 -23.21
N ARG A 48 -1.82 -6.32 -24.37
CA ARG A 48 -2.58 -7.57 -24.49
C ARG A 48 -1.77 -8.81 -24.11
N ASN A 49 -0.44 -8.73 -24.24
CA ASN A 49 0.48 -9.83 -23.96
C ASN A 49 1.20 -9.67 -22.63
N CYS A 50 1.08 -8.53 -21.96
CA CYS A 50 1.74 -8.32 -20.67
C CYS A 50 0.96 -9.01 -19.57
N ARG A 51 1.64 -9.92 -18.87
CA ARG A 51 1.14 -10.63 -17.69
C ARG A 51 2.16 -10.44 -16.60
N ILE A 52 1.71 -10.04 -15.42
CA ILE A 52 2.58 -9.83 -14.28
C ILE A 52 2.21 -10.86 -13.21
N PRO A 53 3.16 -11.71 -12.77
CA PRO A 53 2.91 -12.64 -11.69
C PRO A 53 2.44 -11.92 -10.42
N MET A 54 1.49 -12.51 -9.69
CA MET A 54 0.96 -11.89 -8.46
C MET A 54 2.06 -11.59 -7.44
N SER A 55 3.09 -12.43 -7.36
CA SER A 55 4.26 -12.23 -6.49
C SER A 55 5.08 -10.99 -6.85
N THR A 56 5.15 -10.63 -8.14
CA THR A 56 5.81 -9.40 -8.59
C THR A 56 4.98 -8.19 -8.21
N LEU A 57 3.66 -8.27 -8.42
CA LEU A 57 2.74 -7.19 -8.05
C LEU A 57 2.73 -6.93 -6.54
N SER A 58 2.67 -7.99 -5.73
CA SER A 58 2.67 -7.88 -4.27
C SER A 58 3.96 -7.27 -3.73
N GLN A 59 5.10 -7.58 -4.36
CA GLN A 59 6.38 -6.94 -4.06
C GLN A 59 6.34 -5.44 -4.35
N TRP A 60 5.81 -5.02 -5.51
CA TRP A 60 5.71 -3.60 -5.87
C TRP A 60 4.74 -2.81 -4.96
N LEU A 61 3.67 -3.47 -4.53
CA LEU A 61 2.67 -2.88 -3.62
C LEU A 61 3.04 -3.01 -2.13
N HIS A 62 4.16 -3.67 -1.83
CA HIS A 62 4.59 -4.06 -0.48
C HIS A 62 3.44 -4.61 0.37
N CYS A 63 2.79 -5.65 -0.14
CA CYS A 63 1.75 -6.39 0.54
C CYS A 63 1.91 -7.90 0.28
N THR A 64 1.04 -8.72 0.85
CA THR A 64 0.97 -10.15 0.54
C THR A 64 0.28 -10.40 -0.80
N ASP A 65 0.53 -11.55 -1.43
CA ASP A 65 -0.15 -11.97 -2.66
C ASP A 65 -1.67 -12.02 -2.52
N LYS A 66 -2.16 -12.35 -1.31
CA LYS A 66 -3.59 -12.32 -0.99
C LYS A 66 -4.12 -10.88 -1.04
N GLU A 67 -3.47 -9.96 -0.34
CA GLU A 67 -3.85 -8.54 -0.35
C GLU A 67 -3.76 -7.93 -1.75
N ALA A 68 -2.70 -8.24 -2.52
CA ALA A 68 -2.57 -7.77 -3.89
C ALA A 68 -3.73 -8.25 -4.77
N ARG A 69 -4.11 -9.53 -4.64
CA ARG A 69 -5.29 -10.09 -5.32
C ARG A 69 -6.58 -9.38 -4.89
N ASP A 70 -6.80 -9.20 -3.60
CA ASP A 70 -7.99 -8.52 -3.06
C ASP A 70 -8.08 -7.07 -3.57
N ILE A 71 -6.94 -6.37 -3.64
CA ILE A 71 -6.85 -5.02 -4.21
C ILE A 71 -7.22 -5.05 -5.71
N CYS A 72 -6.67 -5.96 -6.51
CA CYS A 72 -7.03 -6.10 -7.92
C CYS A 72 -8.52 -6.34 -8.13
N LEU A 73 -9.11 -7.24 -7.33
CA LEU A 73 -10.54 -7.54 -7.37
C LEU A 73 -11.38 -6.31 -6.98
N SER A 74 -10.99 -5.59 -5.93
CA SER A 74 -11.72 -4.40 -5.46
C SER A 74 -11.79 -3.27 -6.50
N TYR A 75 -10.79 -3.20 -7.38
CA TYR A 75 -10.71 -2.22 -8.45
C TYR A 75 -11.00 -2.81 -9.83
N ASN A 76 -11.60 -4.01 -9.94
CA ASN A 76 -11.95 -4.64 -11.22
C ASN A 76 -10.77 -4.76 -12.21
N VAL A 77 -9.56 -5.01 -11.71
CA VAL A 77 -8.39 -5.28 -12.55
C VAL A 77 -8.39 -6.77 -12.93
N PRO A 78 -8.28 -7.12 -14.22
CA PRO A 78 -8.34 -8.51 -14.68
C PRO A 78 -7.24 -9.40 -14.11
N LEU A 79 -7.63 -10.60 -13.66
CA LEU A 79 -6.75 -11.65 -13.15
C LEU A 79 -6.93 -12.93 -13.98
N GLU A 80 -5.83 -13.62 -14.29
CA GLU A 80 -5.84 -14.93 -14.96
C GLU A 80 -4.75 -15.81 -14.34
N ASN A 81 -5.08 -17.01 -13.85
CA ASN A 81 -4.12 -18.00 -13.36
C ASN A 81 -3.06 -17.47 -12.36
N SER A 82 -3.45 -16.56 -11.46
CA SER A 82 -2.53 -15.87 -10.52
C SER A 82 -1.55 -14.87 -11.16
N GLU A 83 -1.88 -14.40 -12.35
CA GLU A 83 -1.24 -13.26 -13.02
C GLU A 83 -2.24 -12.12 -13.15
N VAL A 84 -1.75 -10.87 -13.06
CA VAL A 84 -2.54 -9.68 -13.38
C VAL A 84 -2.34 -9.31 -14.84
N LYS A 85 -3.42 -8.97 -15.52
CA LYS A 85 -3.40 -8.44 -16.89
C LYS A 85 -3.75 -6.96 -16.87
N PHE A 86 -2.78 -6.14 -17.25
CA PHE A 86 -2.99 -4.72 -17.41
C PHE A 86 -3.48 -4.43 -18.83
N LEU A 87 -4.74 -4.00 -18.94
CA LEU A 87 -5.38 -3.66 -20.21
C LEU A 87 -5.82 -2.19 -20.17
N LYS A 88 -5.68 -1.50 -21.31
CA LYS A 88 -6.11 -0.11 -21.43
C LYS A 88 -7.60 0.02 -21.11
N GLY A 89 -7.95 0.99 -20.27
CA GLY A 89 -9.34 1.26 -19.89
C GLY A 89 -9.93 0.24 -18.92
N THR A 90 -9.12 -0.65 -18.34
CA THR A 90 -9.55 -1.53 -17.25
C THR A 90 -9.21 -0.94 -15.89
N GLY A 91 -9.95 -1.37 -14.88
CA GLY A 91 -9.81 -0.90 -13.51
C GLY A 91 -10.78 0.24 -13.16
N ASP A 92 -11.61 0.04 -12.14
CA ASP A 92 -12.43 1.09 -11.53
C ASP A 92 -11.69 1.70 -10.33
N PHE A 93 -10.80 2.64 -10.60
CA PHE A 93 -10.06 3.36 -9.55
C PHE A 93 -10.89 4.49 -8.89
N SER A 94 -12.14 4.69 -9.30
CA SER A 94 -13.06 5.66 -8.68
C SER A 94 -13.76 5.08 -7.45
N ALA A 95 -13.80 3.75 -7.34
CA ALA A 95 -14.38 3.03 -6.22
C ALA A 95 -13.79 3.46 -4.87
N ARG A 96 -14.66 3.51 -3.85
CA ARG A 96 -14.28 3.84 -2.47
C ARG A 96 -13.36 2.74 -1.95
N GLN A 97 -12.21 3.14 -1.39
CA GLN A 97 -11.23 2.22 -0.83
C GLN A 97 -11.86 1.35 0.26
N VAL A 98 -11.62 0.03 0.20
CA VAL A 98 -11.97 -0.88 1.29
C VAL A 98 -11.19 -0.46 2.55
N PRO A 99 -11.83 -0.36 3.73
CA PRO A 99 -11.15 0.03 4.96
C PRO A 99 -9.89 -0.83 5.17
N SER A 100 -8.75 -0.17 5.44
CA SER A 100 -7.52 -0.90 5.73
C SER A 100 -7.71 -1.66 7.03
N VAL A 101 -7.68 -2.99 6.97
CA VAL A 101 -7.50 -3.83 8.17
C VAL A 101 -6.21 -3.38 8.86
N LEU A 102 -6.20 -3.38 10.20
CA LEU A 102 -5.00 -3.05 10.98
C LEU A 102 -3.85 -3.96 10.52
N ASP A 103 -2.74 -3.35 10.06
CA ASP A 103 -1.57 -4.11 9.60
C ASP A 103 -1.08 -5.02 10.73
N PRO A 104 -0.95 -6.35 10.51
CA PRO A 104 -0.38 -7.26 11.50
C PRO A 104 0.95 -6.79 12.07
N TYR A 105 1.77 -6.11 11.27
CA TYR A 105 3.01 -5.49 11.70
C TYR A 105 2.77 -4.41 12.76
N LEU A 106 1.83 -3.47 12.52
CA LEU A 106 1.49 -2.44 13.51
C LEU A 106 0.88 -3.04 14.77
N LYS A 107 0.02 -4.06 14.61
CA LYS A 107 -0.58 -4.77 15.74
C LYS A 107 0.48 -5.43 16.62
N GLN A 108 1.51 -6.02 16.00
CA GLN A 108 2.63 -6.64 16.70
C GLN A 108 3.59 -5.60 17.30
N ALA A 109 3.81 -4.47 16.63
CA ALA A 109 4.62 -3.38 17.19
C ALA A 109 3.96 -2.77 18.42
N LEU A 110 2.64 -2.55 18.37
CA LEU A 110 1.85 -2.01 19.49
C LEU A 110 1.97 -2.88 20.75
N SER A 111 2.03 -4.21 20.62
CA SER A 111 2.13 -5.10 21.79
C SER A 111 3.51 -5.09 22.47
N ARG A 112 4.52 -4.52 21.81
CA ARG A 112 5.92 -4.47 22.29
C ARG A 112 6.34 -3.08 22.75
N ILE A 113 5.55 -2.06 22.45
CA ILE A 113 5.87 -0.66 22.68
C ILE A 113 5.18 -0.17 23.95
N ASP A 114 5.92 0.56 24.78
CA ASP A 114 5.32 1.36 25.84
C ASP A 114 4.65 2.60 25.20
N VAL A 115 3.32 2.55 25.11
CA VAL A 115 2.50 3.60 24.51
C VAL A 115 2.65 4.92 25.28
N ALA A 116 2.81 4.87 26.61
CA ALA A 116 2.95 6.07 27.42
C ALA A 116 4.29 6.77 27.13
N ALA A 117 5.37 6.00 26.99
CA ALA A 117 6.67 6.53 26.61
C ALA A 117 6.64 7.17 25.21
N VAL A 118 5.97 6.53 24.25
CA VAL A 118 5.89 7.05 22.86
C VAL A 118 5.07 8.33 22.76
N LEU A 119 4.01 8.49 23.55
CA LEU A 119 3.18 9.69 23.54
C LEU A 119 3.81 10.88 24.29
N THR A 120 4.79 10.63 25.17
CA THR A 120 5.40 11.65 26.03
C THR A 120 6.78 12.11 25.55
N GLN A 121 7.32 11.52 24.47
CA GLN A 121 8.66 11.80 23.95
C GLN A 121 8.90 13.25 23.49
N ASP A 122 7.85 14.09 23.33
CA ASP A 122 7.94 15.45 22.77
C ASP A 122 7.74 16.59 23.80
N ALA A 123 7.90 16.32 25.10
CA ALA A 123 7.78 17.37 26.14
C ALA A 123 9.13 17.97 26.59
N ARG A 124 10.27 17.56 26.03
CA ARG A 124 11.61 17.89 26.58
C ARG A 124 12.61 18.58 25.63
N THR A 125 12.24 18.92 24.40
CA THR A 125 13.16 19.52 23.41
C THR A 125 12.81 20.95 23.00
N ALA A 126 12.02 21.66 23.81
CA ALA A 126 11.84 23.10 23.72
C ALA A 126 12.44 23.78 24.97
N SER A 127 13.75 24.01 24.97
CA SER A 127 14.45 24.93 25.88
C SER A 127 15.64 25.53 25.15
#